data_AF-C6RBC4-F1
#
_entry.id   AF-C6RBC4-F1
#
_cell.length_a   1.000
_cell.length_b   1.000
_cell.length_c   1.000
_cell.angle_alpha   90.00
_cell.angle_beta   90.00
_cell.angle_gamma   90.00
#
_symmetry.space_group_name_H-M   'P 1'
#
loop_
_entity.id
_entity.type
_entity.pdbx_description
1 polymer ?
#
loop_
_entity_poly.entity_id
_entity_poly.type
_entity_poly.pdbx_seq_one_letter_code
_entity_poly.pdbx_strand_id
1 'polypeptide(L)'
;MDNTLDTAAGWKEAGDKVAAGPGDATIDAGFQAKELTTDGSGTAKFDGLPVGLYKVTELPVEGSKYTVGSPFLVTIPMTQEDGSINYNPTVSPKNQLIQPKKTSTNNNANVGDNIGYTITAPVPAGDVDKNGARTLPKLQVTDDLSEYLEYASTADQVSVAVKGVDLVRGEDYTVQISGKNLTVDFTDSGLQKLAQARADQPDLAVEIKFDAKVVKIPANGQITNTAVEHINGNDINTSPTDKTDGPTVTHYNDVSITKNLNGNPTEDGKNGDGAEFQVFECTEQSGKWTVADGAAPIKGANAEGTAAADATLKAVGADQTKAAVADGYFLQFDPEKDYCAVETKAPAGYLVNPDPQHLTASQDKRDERVIFTATVDDVKDNIWGKLPATGMRTMLIILGLGALLFIGGAAYQLKRRNA
;
A
#
# COMPACT_ATOMS: atom_id res chain seq x y z
N MET A 1 -4.91 2.55 51.26
CA MET A 1 -5.98 3.44 51.78
C MET A 1 -5.74 3.60 53.25
N ASP A 2 -6.10 4.75 53.81
CA ASP A 2 -5.83 5.07 55.22
C ASP A 2 -6.99 4.58 56.12
N ASN A 3 -8.17 4.38 55.54
CA ASN A 3 -9.38 3.87 56.19
C ASN A 3 -9.86 2.56 55.54
N THR A 4 -10.45 1.67 56.33
CA THR A 4 -10.97 0.37 55.90
C THR A 4 -12.43 0.45 55.39
N LEU A 5 -12.80 -0.42 54.44
CA LEU A 5 -14.12 -0.48 53.79
C LEU A 5 -15.24 -1.08 54.68
N ASP A 6 -14.99 -1.31 55.96
CA ASP A 6 -16.03 -1.49 56.99
C ASP A 6 -16.48 -0.15 57.62
N THR A 7 -15.84 0.97 57.26
CA THR A 7 -16.16 2.32 57.74
C THR A 7 -16.72 3.24 56.64
N ALA A 8 -17.61 4.15 57.01
CA ALA A 8 -18.08 5.22 56.11
C ALA A 8 -16.93 6.14 55.63
N ALA A 9 -15.87 6.28 56.43
CA ALA A 9 -14.66 7.02 56.04
C ALA A 9 -13.91 6.32 54.89
N GLY A 10 -13.73 5.01 54.96
CA GLY A 10 -13.12 4.22 53.88
C GLY A 10 -13.94 4.20 52.60
N TRP A 11 -15.27 4.14 52.69
CA TRP A 11 -16.13 4.28 51.51
C TRP A 11 -16.05 5.68 50.87
N LYS A 12 -15.93 6.75 51.68
CA LYS A 12 -15.66 8.09 51.15
C LYS A 12 -14.26 8.17 50.51
N GLU A 13 -13.22 7.68 51.18
CA GLU A 13 -11.85 7.69 50.65
C GLU A 13 -11.75 6.93 49.32
N ALA A 14 -12.41 5.78 49.21
CA ALA A 14 -12.50 5.02 47.96
C ALA A 14 -13.27 5.79 46.88
N GLY A 15 -14.39 6.43 47.22
CA GLY A 15 -15.14 7.30 46.30
C GLY A 15 -14.33 8.48 45.78
N ASP A 16 -13.57 9.15 46.66
CA ASP A 16 -12.69 10.26 46.31
C ASP A 16 -11.54 9.79 45.39
N LYS A 17 -10.94 8.62 45.67
CA LYS A 17 -9.91 8.00 44.80
C LYS A 17 -10.48 7.55 43.44
N VAL A 18 -11.72 7.06 43.38
CA VAL A 18 -12.42 6.75 42.13
C VAL A 18 -12.77 8.01 41.34
N ALA A 19 -13.02 9.14 42.00
CA ALA A 19 -13.26 10.43 41.36
C ALA A 19 -11.98 11.09 40.81
N ALA A 20 -10.83 10.92 41.48
CA ALA A 20 -9.52 11.31 40.95
C ALA A 20 -9.05 10.36 39.82
N GLY A 21 -9.38 9.07 39.96
CA GLY A 21 -9.18 8.06 38.93
C GLY A 21 -7.93 7.17 39.13
N PRO A 22 -7.74 6.20 38.23
CA PRO A 22 -6.72 5.15 38.37
C PRO A 22 -5.29 5.64 38.13
N GLY A 23 -5.09 6.81 37.52
CA GLY A 23 -3.78 7.45 37.37
C GLY A 23 -3.20 7.89 38.72
N ASP A 24 -3.95 8.72 39.44
CA ASP A 24 -3.57 9.32 40.73
C ASP A 24 -3.71 8.35 41.94
N ALA A 25 -4.23 7.15 41.69
CA ALA A 25 -4.41 6.11 42.71
C ALA A 25 -3.06 5.62 43.27
N THR A 26 -2.69 6.16 44.43
CA THR A 26 -1.47 5.81 45.17
C THR A 26 -1.44 4.32 45.52
N ILE A 27 -0.38 3.61 45.11
CA ILE A 27 -0.21 2.18 45.35
C ILE A 27 0.25 1.94 46.80
N ASP A 28 -0.34 0.94 47.47
CA ASP A 28 0.12 0.46 48.76
C ASP A 28 1.41 -0.37 48.60
N ALA A 29 2.54 0.16 49.08
CA ALA A 29 3.84 -0.52 49.03
C ALA A 29 3.91 -1.78 49.92
N GLY A 30 2.97 -1.98 50.85
CA GLY A 30 2.80 -3.23 51.59
C GLY A 30 2.12 -4.34 50.78
N PHE A 31 1.37 -4.00 49.73
CA PHE A 31 0.70 -4.96 48.86
C PHE A 31 1.64 -5.45 47.76
N GLN A 32 1.89 -6.77 47.73
CA GLN A 32 2.59 -7.40 46.60
C GLN A 32 1.63 -7.55 45.43
N ALA A 33 1.95 -6.91 44.30
CA ALA A 33 1.18 -7.00 43.07
C ALA A 33 1.04 -8.46 42.63
N LYS A 34 -0.16 -8.82 42.15
CA LYS A 34 -0.44 -10.11 41.53
C LYS A 34 -0.60 -9.90 40.03
N GLU A 35 -0.01 -10.77 39.23
CA GLU A 35 -0.12 -10.80 37.77
C GLU A 35 -0.62 -12.18 37.35
N LEU A 36 -1.54 -12.23 36.39
CA LEU A 36 -2.14 -13.46 35.86
C LEU A 36 -2.46 -13.28 34.38
N THR A 37 -2.12 -14.27 33.56
CA THR A 37 -2.64 -14.40 32.19
C THR A 37 -4.08 -14.91 32.23
N THR A 38 -4.93 -14.47 31.31
CA THR A 38 -6.27 -15.04 31.10
C THR A 38 -6.18 -16.48 30.60
N ASP A 39 -7.07 -17.35 31.10
CA ASP A 39 -7.23 -18.70 30.59
C ASP A 39 -7.90 -18.76 29.21
N GLY A 40 -8.10 -19.98 28.67
CA GLY A 40 -8.78 -20.22 27.39
C GLY A 40 -10.27 -19.83 27.33
N SER A 41 -10.86 -19.32 28.42
CA SER A 41 -12.19 -18.69 28.45
C SER A 41 -12.13 -17.16 28.47
N GLY A 42 -10.93 -16.57 28.54
CA GLY A 42 -10.72 -15.14 28.76
C GLY A 42 -10.73 -14.72 30.23
N THR A 43 -10.64 -15.66 31.18
CA THR A 43 -10.79 -15.38 32.61
C THR A 43 -9.43 -15.31 33.32
N ALA A 44 -9.19 -14.26 34.10
CA ALA A 44 -8.08 -14.15 35.06
C ALA A 44 -8.65 -14.01 36.48
N LYS A 45 -8.38 -14.97 37.37
CA LYS A 45 -9.03 -15.07 38.70
C LYS A 45 -8.05 -14.77 39.85
N PHE A 46 -8.14 -13.56 40.40
CA PHE A 46 -7.30 -13.09 41.51
C PHE A 46 -7.86 -13.54 42.87
N ASP A 47 -7.61 -14.80 43.25
CA ASP A 47 -8.02 -15.34 44.55
C ASP A 47 -7.25 -14.77 45.75
N GLY A 48 -7.87 -14.86 46.94
CA GLY A 48 -7.23 -14.52 48.21
C GLY A 48 -6.81 -13.05 48.29
N LEU A 49 -7.72 -12.14 47.93
CA LEU A 49 -7.55 -10.70 48.10
C LEU A 49 -8.27 -10.25 49.39
N PRO A 50 -7.63 -9.45 50.27
CA PRO A 50 -8.32 -8.84 51.41
C PRO A 50 -9.33 -7.78 50.96
N VAL A 51 -10.19 -7.34 51.88
CA VAL A 51 -11.11 -6.21 51.67
C VAL A 51 -10.29 -4.93 51.41
N GLY A 52 -10.59 -4.21 50.32
CA GLY A 52 -9.81 -3.06 49.89
C GLY A 52 -10.20 -2.51 48.51
N LEU A 53 -9.50 -1.45 48.10
CA LEU A 53 -9.61 -0.84 46.76
C LEU A 53 -8.39 -1.25 45.92
N TYR A 54 -8.64 -1.83 44.76
CA TYR A 54 -7.63 -2.38 43.86
C TYR A 54 -7.55 -1.59 42.55
N LYS A 55 -6.33 -1.36 42.07
CA LYS A 55 -6.09 -0.94 40.68
C LYS A 55 -5.84 -2.19 39.83
N VAL A 56 -6.71 -2.44 38.88
CA VAL A 56 -6.49 -3.40 37.80
C VAL A 56 -5.79 -2.67 36.67
N THR A 57 -4.82 -3.34 36.04
CA THR A 57 -4.08 -2.82 34.88
C THR A 57 -3.90 -4.00 33.94
N GLU A 58 -4.37 -3.84 32.71
CA GLU A 58 -4.05 -4.78 31.64
C GLU A 58 -2.63 -4.51 31.14
N LEU A 59 -1.89 -5.57 30.82
CA LEU A 59 -0.54 -5.47 30.26
C LEU A 59 -0.60 -5.72 28.75
N PRO A 60 0.14 -4.95 27.93
CA PRO A 60 0.22 -5.19 26.49
C PRO A 60 0.84 -6.56 26.20
N VAL A 61 0.44 -7.14 25.07
CA VAL A 61 0.96 -8.41 24.56
C VAL A 61 1.61 -8.12 23.22
N GLU A 62 2.92 -8.39 23.12
CA GLU A 62 3.71 -8.10 21.92
C GLU A 62 3.10 -8.77 20.67
N GLY A 63 2.96 -7.99 19.58
CA GLY A 63 2.30 -8.44 18.35
C GLY A 63 0.77 -8.56 18.41
N SER A 64 0.13 -8.22 19.53
CA SER A 64 -1.33 -8.23 19.64
C SER A 64 -1.96 -7.12 18.80
N LYS A 65 -2.94 -7.50 17.97
CA LYS A 65 -3.78 -6.55 17.20
C LYS A 65 -5.00 -6.04 17.98
N TYR A 66 -5.02 -6.23 19.31
CA TYR A 66 -6.13 -5.79 20.18
C TYR A 66 -5.78 -4.51 20.95
N THR A 67 -6.78 -3.68 21.26
CA THR A 67 -6.63 -2.55 22.20
C THR A 67 -6.33 -3.04 23.62
N VAL A 68 -5.40 -2.40 24.33
CA VAL A 68 -5.28 -2.53 25.79
C VAL A 68 -6.25 -1.56 26.47
N GLY A 69 -7.11 -2.06 27.35
CA GLY A 69 -8.04 -1.22 28.12
C GLY A 69 -7.30 -0.34 29.14
N SER A 70 -7.82 0.85 29.42
CA SER A 70 -7.23 1.69 30.46
C SER A 70 -7.28 1.01 31.83
N PRO A 71 -6.28 1.24 32.71
CA PRO A 71 -6.34 0.81 34.10
C PRO A 71 -7.64 1.29 34.77
N PHE A 72 -8.19 0.51 35.71
CA PHE A 72 -9.42 0.87 36.41
C PHE A 72 -9.36 0.49 37.90
N LEU A 73 -10.27 1.05 38.69
CA LEU A 73 -10.37 0.80 40.12
C LEU A 73 -11.59 -0.06 40.45
N VAL A 74 -11.43 -1.03 41.34
CA VAL A 74 -12.49 -1.93 41.82
C VAL A 74 -12.37 -2.15 43.33
N THR A 75 -13.50 -2.13 44.06
CA THR A 75 -13.52 -2.48 45.49
C THR A 75 -13.84 -3.96 45.69
N ILE A 76 -13.24 -4.55 46.72
CA ILE A 76 -13.67 -5.81 47.31
C ILE A 76 -14.11 -5.51 48.74
N PRO A 77 -15.40 -5.70 49.12
CA PRO A 77 -16.51 -6.10 48.24
C PRO A 77 -16.96 -4.97 47.30
N MET A 78 -17.87 -5.30 46.38
CA MET A 78 -18.61 -4.35 45.55
C MET A 78 -20.10 -4.41 45.90
N THR A 79 -20.73 -3.26 46.11
CA THR A 79 -22.19 -3.16 46.33
C THR A 79 -22.92 -3.19 44.99
N GLN A 80 -23.92 -4.05 44.87
CA GLN A 80 -24.76 -4.21 43.68
C GLN A 80 -25.93 -3.21 43.69
N GLU A 81 -26.64 -3.07 42.56
CA GLU A 81 -27.79 -2.15 42.42
C GLU A 81 -28.96 -2.45 43.39
N ASP A 82 -29.11 -3.71 43.81
CA ASP A 82 -30.11 -4.15 44.80
C ASP A 82 -29.67 -3.93 46.26
N GLY A 83 -28.47 -3.37 46.47
CA GLY A 83 -27.85 -3.17 47.78
C GLY A 83 -27.16 -4.42 48.35
N SER A 84 -27.12 -5.54 47.63
CA SER A 84 -26.37 -6.72 48.05
C SER A 84 -24.85 -6.52 47.96
N ILE A 85 -24.09 -7.21 48.81
CA ILE A 85 -22.65 -7.03 48.96
C ILE A 85 -21.92 -8.22 48.33
N ASN A 86 -21.27 -8.00 47.18
CA ASN A 86 -20.55 -9.03 46.46
C ASN A 86 -19.05 -9.03 46.79
N TYR A 87 -18.58 -10.10 47.44
CA TYR A 87 -17.15 -10.32 47.73
C TYR A 87 -16.37 -10.96 46.57
N ASN A 88 -17.05 -11.40 45.50
CA ASN A 88 -16.46 -11.95 44.29
C ASN A 88 -16.92 -11.11 43.07
N PRO A 89 -16.50 -9.84 42.95
CA PRO A 89 -16.86 -9.01 41.80
C PRO A 89 -16.22 -9.54 40.51
N THR A 90 -17.04 -9.76 39.49
CA THR A 90 -16.56 -9.99 38.11
C THR A 90 -16.53 -8.66 37.38
N VAL A 91 -15.42 -8.39 36.69
CA VAL A 91 -15.24 -7.23 35.82
C VAL A 91 -14.96 -7.70 34.39
N SER A 92 -15.34 -6.91 33.40
CA SER A 92 -15.24 -7.29 31.99
C SER A 92 -14.73 -6.11 31.15
N PRO A 93 -13.42 -5.82 31.18
CA PRO A 93 -12.79 -4.93 30.19
C PRO A 93 -13.06 -5.46 28.77
N LYS A 94 -13.01 -4.56 27.77
CA LYS A 94 -13.38 -4.88 26.39
C LYS A 94 -12.29 -4.48 25.41
N ASN A 95 -11.68 -5.48 24.80
CA ASN A 95 -10.62 -5.28 23.84
C ASN A 95 -11.20 -5.35 22.42
N GLN A 96 -10.91 -4.35 21.60
CA GLN A 96 -11.30 -4.32 20.20
C GLN A 96 -10.15 -4.82 19.33
N LEU A 97 -10.44 -5.68 18.34
CA LEU A 97 -9.50 -5.99 17.26
C LEU A 97 -9.36 -4.78 16.32
N ILE A 98 -8.13 -4.33 16.09
CA ILE A 98 -7.77 -3.20 15.24
C ILE A 98 -6.97 -3.74 14.04
N GLN A 99 -7.32 -3.30 12.83
CA GLN A 99 -6.78 -3.83 11.58
C GLN A 99 -6.51 -2.71 10.57
N PRO A 100 -5.43 -1.93 10.75
CA PRO A 100 -5.08 -0.88 9.81
C PRO A 100 -4.80 -1.44 8.42
N LYS A 101 -5.18 -0.66 7.41
CA LYS A 101 -5.06 -1.01 5.99
C LYS A 101 -4.15 -0.06 5.26
N LYS A 102 -3.46 -0.56 4.23
CA LYS A 102 -2.64 0.25 3.34
C LYS A 102 -2.74 -0.23 1.89
N THR A 103 -2.98 0.71 0.99
CA THR A 103 -3.06 0.49 -0.46
C THR A 103 -2.11 1.43 -1.19
N SER A 104 -1.79 1.08 -2.44
CA SER A 104 -0.93 1.85 -3.33
C SER A 104 -1.61 2.09 -4.67
N THR A 105 -1.54 3.31 -5.19
CA THR A 105 -1.99 3.69 -6.53
C THR A 105 -0.74 3.87 -7.39
N ASN A 106 -0.43 2.85 -8.19
CA ASN A 106 0.90 2.68 -8.79
C ASN A 106 1.05 3.29 -10.20
N ASN A 107 -0.05 3.44 -10.96
CA ASN A 107 -0.14 4.21 -12.22
C ASN A 107 0.98 3.99 -13.28
N ASN A 108 1.50 2.77 -13.41
CA ASN A 108 2.64 2.39 -14.27
C ASN A 108 3.98 3.08 -13.89
N ALA A 109 4.09 3.64 -12.68
CA ALA A 109 5.26 4.38 -12.18
C ALA A 109 6.56 3.56 -12.19
N ASN A 110 7.60 4.13 -12.80
CA ASN A 110 8.96 3.59 -12.83
C ASN A 110 9.93 4.46 -11.99
N VAL A 111 11.24 4.19 -12.08
CA VAL A 111 12.28 4.98 -11.39
C VAL A 111 12.20 6.45 -11.81
N GLY A 112 11.90 7.32 -10.84
CA GLY A 112 11.70 8.75 -11.03
C GLY A 112 10.25 9.22 -10.92
N ASP A 113 9.28 8.30 -11.08
CA ASP A 113 7.84 8.57 -10.94
C ASP A 113 7.37 8.37 -9.47
N ASN A 114 6.13 8.78 -9.16
CA ASN A 114 5.50 8.64 -7.84
C ASN A 114 4.56 7.43 -7.76
N ILE A 115 4.59 6.73 -6.63
CA ILE A 115 3.54 5.84 -6.14
C ILE A 115 2.76 6.60 -5.06
N GLY A 116 1.44 6.71 -5.22
CA GLY A 116 0.57 7.24 -4.17
C GLY A 116 0.22 6.15 -3.15
N TYR A 117 0.31 6.43 -1.85
CA TYR A 117 -0.12 5.52 -0.78
C TYR A 117 -1.35 6.06 -0.05
N THR A 118 -2.25 5.17 0.34
CA THR A 118 -3.37 5.44 1.26
C THR A 118 -3.28 4.51 2.46
N ILE A 119 -3.28 5.07 3.67
CA ILE A 119 -3.46 4.34 4.92
C ILE A 119 -4.89 4.55 5.41
N THR A 120 -5.50 3.52 5.97
CA THR A 120 -6.76 3.58 6.72
C THR A 120 -6.53 3.02 8.12
N ALA A 121 -6.57 3.87 9.14
CA ALA A 121 -6.26 3.57 10.53
C ALA A 121 -7.56 3.60 11.38
N PRO A 122 -8.13 2.45 11.79
CA PRO A 122 -9.41 2.36 12.50
C PRO A 122 -9.32 2.98 13.91
N VAL A 123 -10.09 4.05 14.12
CA VAL A 123 -10.16 4.72 15.43
C VAL A 123 -10.64 3.70 16.47
N PRO A 124 -9.86 3.42 17.54
CA PRO A 124 -10.28 2.51 18.60
C PRO A 124 -11.59 2.95 19.22
N ALA A 125 -12.38 2.04 19.79
CA ALA A 125 -13.58 2.41 20.53
C ALA A 125 -13.25 3.35 21.70
N GLY A 126 -12.10 3.17 22.34
CA GLY A 126 -11.70 3.95 23.51
C GLY A 126 -12.49 3.57 24.78
N ASP A 127 -11.94 3.95 25.91
CA ASP A 127 -12.53 3.70 27.22
C ASP A 127 -13.78 4.57 27.43
N VAL A 128 -14.78 4.06 28.15
CA VAL A 128 -16.04 4.75 28.44
C VAL A 128 -16.27 4.73 29.94
N ASP A 129 -16.44 5.90 30.54
CA ASP A 129 -16.74 6.02 31.96
C ASP A 129 -18.23 5.75 32.27
N LYS A 130 -18.56 5.68 33.57
CA LYS A 130 -19.93 5.46 34.04
C LYS A 130 -20.95 6.56 33.64
N ASN A 131 -20.46 7.71 33.18
CA ASN A 131 -21.27 8.86 32.75
C ASN A 131 -21.46 8.87 31.22
N GLY A 132 -20.83 7.94 30.49
CA GLY A 132 -20.83 7.85 29.04
C GLY A 132 -19.74 8.68 28.35
N ALA A 133 -18.84 9.32 29.11
CA ALA A 133 -17.71 10.05 28.53
C ALA A 133 -16.69 9.05 27.95
N ARG A 134 -16.34 9.24 26.68
CA ARG A 134 -15.42 8.38 25.92
C ARG A 134 -14.06 9.05 25.75
N THR A 135 -12.97 8.31 25.94
CA THR A 135 -11.60 8.81 25.81
C THR A 135 -10.75 7.92 24.92
N LEU A 136 -9.74 8.51 24.25
CA LEU A 136 -8.75 7.80 23.45
C LEU A 136 -7.35 8.16 23.98
N PRO A 137 -6.61 7.22 24.63
CA PRO A 137 -5.33 7.56 25.27
C PRO A 137 -4.18 7.86 24.29
N LYS A 138 -4.20 7.24 23.10
CA LYS A 138 -3.25 7.48 22.01
C LYS A 138 -3.86 7.07 20.67
N LEU A 139 -3.60 7.87 19.63
CA LEU A 139 -3.65 7.47 18.24
C LEU A 139 -2.53 8.21 17.49
N GLN A 140 -1.66 7.47 16.82
CA GLN A 140 -0.56 8.00 16.02
C GLN A 140 -0.30 7.01 14.88
N VAL A 141 0.04 7.49 13.69
CA VAL A 141 0.40 6.65 12.56
C VAL A 141 1.78 7.03 12.07
N THR A 142 2.68 6.05 11.93
CA THR A 142 3.99 6.25 11.30
C THR A 142 4.13 5.41 10.04
N ASP A 143 4.98 5.87 9.12
CA ASP A 143 5.34 5.19 7.87
C ASP A 143 6.86 5.32 7.73
N ASP A 144 7.59 4.26 7.37
CA ASP A 144 9.04 4.36 7.12
C ASP A 144 9.38 3.78 5.74
N LEU A 145 9.82 4.65 4.84
CA LEU A 145 10.06 4.31 3.44
C LEU A 145 11.36 3.51 3.28
N SER A 146 11.24 2.32 2.71
CA SER A 146 12.39 1.49 2.32
C SER A 146 13.39 2.25 1.44
N GLU A 147 14.64 1.77 1.33
CA GLU A 147 15.71 2.41 0.54
C GLU A 147 15.38 2.64 -0.95
N TYR A 148 14.28 2.05 -1.43
CA TYR A 148 13.76 2.12 -2.81
C TYR A 148 12.87 3.35 -3.06
N LEU A 149 12.45 4.05 -1.99
CA LEU A 149 11.49 5.16 -2.03
C LEU A 149 12.01 6.43 -1.30
N GLU A 150 11.59 7.60 -1.75
CA GLU A 150 11.71 8.88 -1.03
C GLU A 150 10.34 9.57 -0.97
N TYR A 151 10.05 10.40 0.03
CA TYR A 151 8.79 11.15 0.02
C TYR A 151 8.78 12.19 -1.11
N ALA A 152 7.73 12.14 -1.93
CA ALA A 152 7.44 13.19 -2.91
C ALA A 152 6.53 14.27 -2.33
N SER A 153 5.70 13.92 -1.35
CA SER A 153 4.94 14.89 -0.54
C SER A 153 5.81 15.54 0.54
N THR A 154 5.71 16.86 0.71
CA THR A 154 6.07 17.51 1.97
C THR A 154 5.01 17.22 3.04
N ALA A 155 5.31 17.49 4.31
CA ALA A 155 4.38 17.29 5.42
C ALA A 155 3.05 18.05 5.23
N ASP A 156 3.06 19.22 4.58
CA ASP A 156 1.86 19.98 4.25
C ASP A 156 1.00 19.31 3.16
N GLN A 157 1.62 18.59 2.22
CA GLN A 157 0.95 17.90 1.12
C GLN A 157 0.33 16.56 1.51
N VAL A 158 0.75 15.97 2.64
CA VAL A 158 0.08 14.79 3.20
C VAL A 158 -1.36 15.16 3.54
N SER A 159 -2.33 14.43 3.00
CA SER A 159 -3.74 14.57 3.40
C SER A 159 -4.02 13.71 4.62
N VAL A 160 -4.76 14.25 5.59
CA VAL A 160 -5.30 13.51 6.74
C VAL A 160 -6.78 13.87 6.83
N ALA A 161 -7.65 12.86 6.72
CA ALA A 161 -9.10 13.06 6.67
C ALA A 161 -9.84 12.00 7.49
N VAL A 162 -10.97 12.38 8.07
CA VAL A 162 -11.87 11.48 8.79
C VAL A 162 -13.31 11.77 8.33
N LYS A 163 -14.05 10.72 8.01
CA LYS A 163 -15.40 10.85 7.42
C LYS A 163 -16.37 11.49 8.42
N GLY A 164 -16.79 12.72 8.13
CA GLY A 164 -17.73 13.47 8.97
C GLY A 164 -17.14 14.02 10.27
N VAL A 165 -15.81 14.19 10.34
CA VAL A 165 -15.13 14.85 11.49
C VAL A 165 -14.16 15.89 10.96
N ASP A 166 -14.43 17.17 11.23
CA ASP A 166 -13.57 18.27 10.83
C ASP A 166 -12.37 18.39 11.78
N LEU A 167 -11.18 18.15 11.23
CA LEU A 167 -9.90 18.15 11.94
C LEU A 167 -8.94 19.21 11.38
N VAL A 168 -8.35 20.00 12.27
CA VAL A 168 -7.46 21.12 11.94
C VAL A 168 -6.00 20.73 12.19
N ARG A 169 -5.17 20.76 11.14
CA ARG A 169 -3.72 20.56 11.25
C ARG A 169 -3.12 21.64 12.16
N GLY A 170 -2.31 21.23 13.12
CA GLY A 170 -1.68 22.09 14.13
C GLY A 170 -2.49 22.23 15.43
N GLU A 171 -3.80 21.96 15.41
CA GLU A 171 -4.67 21.97 16.59
C GLU A 171 -5.06 20.55 17.03
N ASP A 172 -5.58 19.74 16.10
CA ASP A 172 -6.07 18.38 16.35
C ASP A 172 -5.06 17.28 16.01
N TYR A 173 -4.18 17.54 15.04
CA TYR A 173 -3.12 16.62 14.65
C TYR A 173 -1.92 17.38 14.09
N THR A 174 -0.73 16.80 14.21
CA THR A 174 0.49 17.26 13.52
C THR A 174 0.90 16.25 12.45
N VAL A 175 1.65 16.73 11.45
CA VAL A 175 2.31 15.86 10.46
C VAL A 175 3.76 16.28 10.34
N GLN A 176 4.67 15.31 10.36
CA GLN A 176 6.11 15.52 10.26
C GLN A 176 6.69 14.49 9.29
N ILE A 177 7.67 14.91 8.48
CA ILE A 177 8.48 14.02 7.65
C ILE A 177 9.95 14.26 7.99
N SER A 178 10.66 13.21 8.38
CA SER A 178 12.07 13.26 8.77
C SER A 178 12.84 12.18 8.01
N GLY A 179 13.45 12.58 6.89
CA GLY A 179 14.14 11.68 5.98
C GLY A 179 13.18 10.66 5.33
N LYS A 180 13.17 9.44 5.87
CA LYS A 180 12.34 8.32 5.40
C LYS A 180 11.12 8.03 6.28
N ASN A 181 11.02 8.65 7.46
CA ASN A 181 9.89 8.49 8.35
C ASN A 181 8.84 9.61 8.18
N LEU A 182 7.58 9.24 8.00
CA LEU A 182 6.39 10.07 8.22
C LEU A 182 5.84 9.76 9.62
N THR A 183 5.41 10.79 10.34
CA THR A 183 4.61 10.68 11.56
C THR A 183 3.38 11.57 11.43
N VAL A 184 2.20 11.01 11.69
CA VAL A 184 0.92 11.71 11.89
C VAL A 184 0.48 11.47 13.33
N ASP A 185 0.42 12.53 14.13
CA ASP A 185 0.25 12.43 15.60
C ASP A 185 -0.96 13.25 16.04
N PHE A 186 -1.90 12.63 16.77
CA PHE A 186 -3.13 13.28 17.21
C PHE A 186 -2.98 13.91 18.59
N THR A 187 -3.40 15.17 18.71
CA THR A 187 -3.38 15.92 19.97
C THR A 187 -4.56 15.54 20.86
N ASP A 188 -4.55 15.96 22.13
CA ASP A 188 -5.70 15.84 23.04
C ASP A 188 -7.01 16.39 22.43
N SER A 189 -6.95 17.44 21.62
CA SER A 189 -8.13 18.00 20.91
C SER A 189 -8.63 17.04 19.82
N GLY A 190 -7.73 16.52 18.99
CA GLY A 190 -8.07 15.55 17.96
C GLY A 190 -8.61 14.26 18.55
N LEU A 191 -7.96 13.72 19.58
CA LEU A 191 -8.40 12.53 20.31
C LEU A 191 -9.78 12.71 20.95
N GLN A 192 -10.11 13.90 21.47
CA GLN A 192 -11.46 14.21 21.96
C GLN A 192 -12.51 14.27 20.83
N LYS A 193 -12.22 14.92 19.70
CA LYS A 193 -13.12 14.95 18.52
C LYS A 193 -13.36 13.56 17.94
N LEU A 194 -12.29 12.78 17.79
CA LEU A 194 -12.35 11.39 17.35
C LEU A 194 -13.19 10.54 18.32
N ALA A 195 -12.95 10.64 19.62
CA ALA A 195 -13.73 9.91 20.63
C ALA A 195 -15.23 10.25 20.54
N GLN A 196 -15.59 11.53 20.43
CA GLN A 196 -16.99 11.94 20.31
C GLN A 196 -17.65 11.33 19.05
N ALA A 197 -17.04 11.48 17.87
CA ALA A 197 -17.57 10.90 16.64
C ALA A 197 -17.63 9.37 16.64
N ARG A 198 -16.65 8.73 17.31
CA ARG A 198 -16.52 7.27 17.43
C ARG A 198 -17.62 6.62 18.26
N ALA A 199 -18.35 7.39 19.07
CA ALA A 199 -19.51 6.91 19.82
C ALA A 199 -20.66 6.51 18.89
N ASP A 200 -20.91 7.28 17.83
CA ASP A 200 -22.00 7.07 16.87
C ASP A 200 -21.55 6.34 15.58
N GLN A 201 -20.24 6.38 15.26
CA GLN A 201 -19.67 5.75 14.06
C GLN A 201 -18.80 4.53 14.44
N PRO A 202 -19.33 3.29 14.34
CA PRO A 202 -18.62 2.08 14.76
C PRO A 202 -17.42 1.70 13.88
N ASP A 203 -17.39 2.22 12.65
CA ASP A 203 -16.43 2.00 11.57
C ASP A 203 -15.50 3.21 11.32
N LEU A 204 -15.49 4.20 12.22
CA LEU A 204 -14.70 5.43 12.06
C LEU A 204 -13.20 5.12 11.89
N ALA A 205 -12.59 5.68 10.85
CA ALA A 205 -11.17 5.52 10.56
C ALA A 205 -10.55 6.83 10.06
N VAL A 206 -9.25 6.99 10.30
CA VAL A 206 -8.41 8.04 9.71
C VAL A 206 -7.91 7.55 8.36
N GLU A 207 -8.13 8.35 7.31
CA GLU A 207 -7.51 8.18 6.01
C GLU A 207 -6.30 9.13 5.89
N ILE A 208 -5.12 8.57 5.60
CA ILE A 208 -3.88 9.34 5.40
C ILE A 208 -3.37 9.05 3.98
N LYS A 209 -3.06 10.10 3.21
CA LYS A 209 -2.59 9.98 1.82
C LYS A 209 -1.34 10.80 1.56
N PHE A 210 -0.36 10.19 0.91
CA PHE A 210 0.92 10.81 0.52
C PHE A 210 1.50 10.13 -0.73
N ASP A 211 2.38 10.82 -1.44
CA ASP A 211 3.14 10.27 -2.56
C ASP A 211 4.59 9.94 -2.13
N ALA A 212 5.09 8.81 -2.60
CA ALA A 212 6.50 8.44 -2.52
C ALA A 212 7.08 8.20 -3.92
N LYS A 213 8.23 8.80 -4.20
CA LYS A 213 8.96 8.67 -5.46
C LYS A 213 9.82 7.41 -5.46
N VAL A 214 9.80 6.66 -6.55
CA VAL A 214 10.70 5.52 -6.78
C VAL A 214 12.10 6.04 -7.11
N VAL A 215 13.11 5.68 -6.31
CA VAL A 215 14.51 6.06 -6.57
C VAL A 215 15.36 4.94 -7.15
N LYS A 216 14.99 3.69 -6.90
CA LYS A 216 15.51 2.47 -7.54
C LYS A 216 14.51 1.33 -7.29
N ILE A 217 14.57 0.27 -8.09
CA ILE A 217 13.74 -0.94 -7.94
C ILE A 217 14.66 -2.09 -7.50
N PRO A 218 14.29 -2.92 -6.50
CA PRO A 218 15.12 -4.05 -6.07
C PRO A 218 15.14 -5.16 -7.12
N ALA A 219 16.19 -6.00 -7.11
CA ALA A 219 16.32 -7.09 -8.07
C ALA A 219 15.12 -8.06 -8.09
N ASN A 220 14.46 -8.31 -6.95
CA ASN A 220 13.25 -9.15 -6.96
C ASN A 220 11.98 -8.46 -7.53
N GLY A 221 12.09 -7.20 -7.98
CA GLY A 221 11.00 -6.43 -8.58
C GLY A 221 9.87 -6.07 -7.61
N GLN A 222 10.12 -6.04 -6.30
CA GLN A 222 9.09 -5.83 -5.28
C GLN A 222 9.46 -4.70 -4.33
N ILE A 223 8.83 -3.54 -4.51
CA ILE A 223 8.93 -2.44 -3.54
C ILE A 223 7.84 -2.66 -2.48
N THR A 224 8.26 -2.94 -1.25
CA THR A 224 7.37 -3.10 -0.09
C THR A 224 7.23 -1.79 0.68
N ASN A 225 6.05 -1.55 1.25
CA ASN A 225 5.81 -0.46 2.19
C ASN A 225 4.75 -0.84 3.25
N THR A 226 4.96 -0.44 4.51
CA THR A 226 4.13 -0.73 5.68
C THR A 226 4.03 0.53 6.54
N ALA A 227 2.85 0.83 7.09
CA ALA A 227 2.68 1.83 8.14
C ALA A 227 2.39 1.13 9.48
N VAL A 228 2.59 1.84 10.58
CA VAL A 228 2.29 1.37 11.94
C VAL A 228 1.25 2.29 12.56
N GLU A 229 0.13 1.71 13.00
CA GLU A 229 -0.85 2.38 13.85
C GLU A 229 -0.48 2.14 15.32
N HIS A 230 -0.09 3.20 16.01
CA HIS A 230 0.28 3.17 17.42
C HIS A 230 -0.92 3.58 18.27
N ILE A 231 -1.44 2.64 19.03
CA ILE A 231 -2.57 2.84 19.95
C ILE A 231 -2.08 2.76 21.41
N ASN A 232 -3.00 2.74 22.38
CA ASN A 232 -2.63 2.51 23.77
C ASN A 232 -2.03 1.10 23.95
N GLY A 233 -0.77 1.02 24.38
CA GLY A 233 -0.05 -0.20 24.71
C GLY A 233 0.51 -1.02 23.53
N ASN A 234 -0.08 -0.93 22.33
CA ASN A 234 0.28 -1.79 21.19
C ASN A 234 0.54 -0.99 19.89
N ASP A 235 1.45 -1.53 19.08
CA ASP A 235 1.84 -1.03 17.76
C ASP A 235 1.39 -2.04 16.69
N ILE A 236 0.62 -1.61 15.69
CA ILE A 236 -0.07 -2.51 14.75
C ILE A 236 0.28 -2.18 13.30
N ASN A 237 0.95 -3.11 12.62
CA ASN A 237 1.28 -2.99 11.20
C ASN A 237 0.04 -2.98 10.30
N THR A 238 0.02 -2.07 9.32
CA THR A 238 -0.94 -2.08 8.21
C THR A 238 -0.85 -3.37 7.40
N SER A 239 -1.98 -3.80 6.85
CA SER A 239 -2.07 -4.88 5.87
C SER A 239 -2.74 -4.43 4.57
N PRO A 240 -2.49 -5.08 3.42
CA PRO A 240 -3.32 -4.93 2.23
C PRO A 240 -4.80 -5.20 2.50
N THR A 241 -5.68 -4.61 1.70
CA THR A 241 -7.15 -4.75 1.84
C THR A 241 -7.63 -6.20 1.71
N ASP A 242 -6.94 -7.02 0.91
CA ASP A 242 -7.21 -8.43 0.65
C ASP A 242 -6.58 -9.40 1.67
N LYS A 243 -5.69 -8.93 2.56
CA LYS A 243 -4.87 -9.78 3.46
C LYS A 243 -5.11 -9.45 4.94
N THR A 244 -4.67 -10.33 5.84
CA THR A 244 -4.72 -10.13 7.30
C THR A 244 -3.42 -9.54 7.88
N ASP A 245 -2.34 -9.63 7.12
CA ASP A 245 -0.99 -9.23 7.52
C ASP A 245 -0.06 -9.02 6.31
N GLY A 246 1.17 -8.56 6.54
CA GLY A 246 2.18 -8.31 5.52
C GLY A 246 2.11 -6.92 4.86
N PRO A 247 3.14 -6.52 4.08
CA PRO A 247 3.25 -5.19 3.49
C PRO A 247 2.33 -4.98 2.29
N THR A 248 2.07 -3.71 1.94
CA THR A 248 1.66 -3.32 0.59
C THR A 248 2.85 -3.48 -0.36
N VAL A 249 2.63 -4.02 -1.56
CA VAL A 249 3.71 -4.34 -2.51
C VAL A 249 3.41 -3.79 -3.89
N THR A 250 4.35 -3.05 -4.47
CA THR A 250 4.36 -2.66 -5.88
C THR A 250 5.25 -3.62 -6.65
N HIS A 251 4.67 -4.33 -7.61
CA HIS A 251 5.33 -5.39 -8.39
C HIS A 251 5.81 -4.90 -9.76
N TYR A 252 6.96 -5.41 -10.19
CA TYR A 252 7.62 -5.12 -11.45
C TYR A 252 8.02 -6.42 -12.16
N ASN A 253 7.78 -6.47 -13.47
CA ASN A 253 7.98 -7.62 -14.35
C ASN A 253 9.04 -7.31 -15.41
N ASP A 254 9.53 -8.34 -16.10
CA ASP A 254 10.36 -8.17 -17.30
C ASP A 254 9.55 -8.53 -18.55
N VAL A 255 9.99 -8.04 -19.70
CA VAL A 255 9.45 -8.38 -21.03
C VAL A 255 10.58 -8.90 -21.91
N SER A 256 10.30 -9.90 -22.75
CA SER A 256 11.23 -10.42 -23.75
C SER A 256 10.49 -10.73 -25.05
N ILE A 257 10.72 -9.93 -26.10
CA ILE A 257 10.03 -10.01 -27.39
C ILE A 257 10.96 -10.65 -28.42
N THR A 258 10.54 -11.79 -29.00
CA THR A 258 11.30 -12.49 -30.04
C THR A 258 10.92 -11.97 -31.43
N LYS A 259 11.89 -11.55 -32.24
CA LYS A 259 11.68 -11.08 -33.62
C LYS A 259 11.92 -12.22 -34.64
N ASN A 260 10.87 -12.65 -35.32
CA ASN A 260 10.95 -13.57 -36.46
C ASN A 260 10.82 -12.83 -37.80
N LEU A 261 11.24 -13.49 -38.88
CA LEU A 261 11.23 -13.03 -40.27
C LEU A 261 10.57 -14.11 -41.15
N ASN A 262 9.44 -13.80 -41.80
CA ASN A 262 8.63 -14.75 -42.60
C ASN A 262 8.44 -16.12 -41.90
N GLY A 263 8.12 -16.12 -40.61
CA GLY A 263 7.88 -17.31 -39.77
C GLY A 263 9.15 -18.00 -39.26
N ASN A 264 10.34 -17.46 -39.51
CA ASN A 264 11.63 -18.09 -39.19
C ASN A 264 12.47 -17.22 -38.24
N PRO A 265 13.31 -17.81 -37.36
CA PRO A 265 14.24 -17.05 -36.54
C PRO A 265 15.32 -16.29 -37.32
N THR A 266 15.62 -16.72 -38.55
CA THR A 266 16.58 -16.08 -39.46
C THR A 266 16.12 -16.18 -40.92
N GLU A 267 16.41 -15.16 -41.73
CA GLU A 267 16.20 -15.14 -43.18
C GLU A 267 17.26 -14.24 -43.86
N ASP A 268 17.77 -14.64 -45.03
CA ASP A 268 18.75 -13.88 -45.84
C ASP A 268 20.02 -13.42 -45.06
N GLY A 269 20.43 -14.18 -44.04
CA GLY A 269 21.56 -13.80 -43.18
C GLY A 269 21.25 -12.66 -42.20
N LYS A 270 19.97 -12.43 -41.90
CA LYS A 270 19.47 -11.52 -40.86
C LYS A 270 18.66 -12.31 -39.84
N ASN A 271 18.51 -11.75 -38.64
CA ASN A 271 17.74 -12.33 -37.54
C ASN A 271 16.76 -11.35 -36.86
N GLY A 272 16.54 -10.18 -37.45
CA GLY A 272 15.67 -9.15 -36.87
C GLY A 272 16.36 -8.12 -35.98
N ASP A 273 17.69 -8.13 -35.89
CA ASP A 273 18.46 -7.07 -35.22
C ASP A 273 18.04 -5.67 -35.72
N GLY A 274 17.84 -4.74 -34.77
CA GLY A 274 17.48 -3.37 -35.10
C GLY A 274 15.99 -3.09 -35.27
N ALA A 275 15.12 -4.09 -35.11
CA ALA A 275 13.69 -3.85 -34.87
C ALA A 275 13.47 -3.12 -33.53
N GLU A 276 12.43 -2.29 -33.44
CA GLU A 276 12.09 -1.53 -32.23
C GLU A 276 10.59 -1.69 -31.90
N PHE A 277 10.29 -1.94 -30.62
CA PHE A 277 8.96 -2.19 -30.09
C PHE A 277 8.62 -1.25 -28.93
N GLN A 278 7.34 -1.14 -28.60
CA GLN A 278 6.84 -0.53 -27.37
C GLN A 278 5.74 -1.41 -26.77
N VAL A 279 5.59 -1.38 -25.43
CA VAL A 279 4.57 -2.16 -24.71
C VAL A 279 3.42 -1.24 -24.32
N PHE A 280 2.18 -1.68 -24.49
CA PHE A 280 0.96 -0.92 -24.15
C PHE A 280 -0.05 -1.81 -23.42
N GLU A 281 -0.94 -1.20 -22.64
CA GLU A 281 -2.21 -1.85 -22.25
C GLU A 281 -3.04 -2.12 -23.52
N CYS A 282 -3.66 -3.30 -23.60
CA CYS A 282 -4.47 -3.71 -24.75
C CYS A 282 -5.73 -4.48 -24.35
N THR A 283 -6.65 -4.64 -25.30
CA THR A 283 -7.89 -5.43 -25.11
C THR A 283 -8.13 -6.36 -26.30
N GLU A 284 -8.62 -7.57 -26.05
CA GLU A 284 -9.08 -8.47 -27.10
C GLU A 284 -10.47 -8.08 -27.59
N GLN A 285 -10.64 -7.96 -28.90
CA GLN A 285 -11.91 -7.73 -29.56
C GLN A 285 -12.04 -8.69 -30.75
N SER A 286 -12.99 -9.63 -30.66
CA SER A 286 -13.28 -10.61 -31.71
C SER A 286 -12.08 -11.45 -32.18
N GLY A 287 -11.18 -11.85 -31.27
CA GLY A 287 -9.98 -12.63 -31.60
C GLY A 287 -8.78 -11.81 -32.06
N LYS A 288 -8.83 -10.47 -31.91
CA LYS A 288 -7.72 -9.56 -32.24
C LYS A 288 -7.42 -8.61 -31.07
N TRP A 289 -6.15 -8.46 -30.76
CA TRP A 289 -5.68 -7.51 -29.76
C TRP A 289 -5.62 -6.08 -30.30
N THR A 290 -6.03 -5.12 -29.48
CA THR A 290 -6.16 -3.70 -29.83
C THR A 290 -5.62 -2.82 -28.72
N VAL A 291 -4.86 -1.78 -29.07
CA VAL A 291 -4.38 -0.73 -28.16
C VAL A 291 -5.31 0.48 -28.31
N ALA A 292 -5.61 1.16 -27.21
CA ALA A 292 -6.48 2.34 -27.21
C ALA A 292 -5.82 3.53 -27.92
N ASP A 293 -6.61 4.35 -28.63
CA ASP A 293 -6.10 5.53 -29.31
C ASP A 293 -5.57 6.57 -28.29
N GLY A 294 -4.39 7.13 -28.57
CA GLY A 294 -3.67 8.01 -27.64
C GLY A 294 -3.08 7.34 -26.39
N ALA A 295 -3.06 6.00 -26.28
CA ALA A 295 -2.43 5.30 -25.17
C ALA A 295 -0.92 5.63 -25.05
N ALA A 296 -0.43 5.72 -23.81
CA ALA A 296 0.99 5.88 -23.53
C ALA A 296 1.67 4.50 -23.39
N PRO A 297 2.90 4.33 -23.90
CA PRO A 297 3.63 3.08 -23.71
C PRO A 297 4.14 2.93 -22.27
N ILE A 298 4.15 1.70 -21.79
CA ILE A 298 4.69 1.32 -20.48
C ILE A 298 6.21 1.46 -20.49
N LYS A 299 6.76 2.08 -19.45
CA LYS A 299 8.22 2.25 -19.30
C LYS A 299 8.80 1.19 -18.37
N GLY A 300 9.98 0.72 -18.72
CA GLY A 300 10.86 -0.05 -17.85
C GLY A 300 11.96 0.81 -17.22
N ALA A 301 12.83 0.16 -16.46
CA ALA A 301 14.13 0.68 -16.03
C ALA A 301 15.26 0.06 -16.87
N ASN A 302 16.51 0.48 -16.60
CA ASN A 302 17.69 -0.29 -16.97
C ASN A 302 17.75 -1.65 -16.25
N ALA A 303 18.64 -2.54 -16.68
CA ALA A 303 18.78 -3.91 -16.15
C ALA A 303 19.12 -3.94 -14.65
N GLU A 304 19.70 -2.86 -14.13
CA GLU A 304 20.08 -2.69 -12.72
C GLU A 304 18.97 -2.05 -11.87
N GLY A 305 17.84 -1.62 -12.46
CA GLY A 305 16.72 -1.01 -11.73
C GLY A 305 17.00 0.38 -11.14
N THR A 306 18.02 1.09 -11.64
CA THR A 306 18.54 2.35 -11.05
C THR A 306 18.20 3.63 -11.83
N ALA A 307 17.64 3.53 -13.03
CA ALA A 307 17.15 4.65 -13.83
C ALA A 307 16.05 4.20 -14.79
N ALA A 308 15.06 5.07 -15.07
CA ALA A 308 14.08 4.79 -16.12
C ALA A 308 14.74 4.66 -17.49
N ALA A 309 14.27 3.69 -18.27
CA ALA A 309 14.64 3.51 -19.67
C ALA A 309 13.75 4.37 -20.58
N ASP A 310 14.11 4.43 -21.87
CA ASP A 310 13.14 4.78 -22.91
C ASP A 310 12.07 3.67 -23.00
N ALA A 311 10.86 4.00 -23.44
CA ALA A 311 9.81 3.00 -23.65
C ALA A 311 10.09 2.06 -24.85
N THR A 312 11.03 2.44 -25.70
CA THR A 312 11.38 1.74 -26.93
C THR A 312 12.36 0.59 -26.66
N LEU A 313 11.85 -0.65 -26.71
CA LEU A 313 12.64 -1.87 -26.57
C LEU A 313 13.24 -2.24 -27.93
N LYS A 314 14.57 -2.32 -28.03
CA LYS A 314 15.27 -2.63 -29.28
C LYS A 314 15.70 -4.09 -29.35
N ALA A 315 15.40 -4.76 -30.46
CA ALA A 315 15.84 -6.12 -30.74
C ALA A 315 17.37 -6.16 -30.97
N VAL A 316 18.05 -7.03 -30.22
CA VAL A 316 19.49 -7.28 -30.34
C VAL A 316 19.75 -8.71 -30.80
N GLY A 317 20.37 -8.84 -31.97
CA GLY A 317 20.66 -10.11 -32.64
C GLY A 317 22.10 -10.58 -32.46
N ALA A 318 22.59 -10.61 -31.21
CA ALA A 318 24.00 -10.89 -30.91
C ALA A 318 24.51 -12.25 -31.42
N ASP A 319 23.61 -13.25 -31.48
CA ASP A 319 23.84 -14.52 -32.17
C ASP A 319 23.07 -14.53 -33.48
N GLN A 320 23.78 -14.38 -34.61
CA GLN A 320 23.20 -14.33 -35.96
C GLN A 320 22.58 -15.67 -36.43
N THR A 321 22.65 -16.74 -35.61
CA THR A 321 21.96 -18.02 -35.87
C THR A 321 20.59 -18.13 -35.18
N LYS A 322 20.24 -17.15 -34.34
CA LYS A 322 18.98 -17.10 -33.56
C LYS A 322 18.26 -15.78 -33.81
N ALA A 323 16.94 -15.78 -33.64
CA ALA A 323 16.12 -14.58 -33.61
C ALA A 323 16.70 -13.52 -32.66
N ALA A 324 16.63 -12.25 -33.08
CA ALA A 324 16.93 -11.12 -32.22
C ALA A 324 15.84 -10.96 -31.15
N VAL A 325 16.25 -10.54 -29.96
CA VAL A 325 15.36 -10.39 -28.80
C VAL A 325 15.40 -8.95 -28.30
N ALA A 326 14.23 -8.37 -28.03
CA ALA A 326 14.10 -7.10 -27.34
C ALA A 326 13.64 -7.34 -25.91
N ASP A 327 14.58 -7.20 -24.97
CA ASP A 327 14.30 -7.25 -23.53
C ASP A 327 13.89 -5.87 -23.00
N GLY A 328 12.96 -5.84 -22.07
CA GLY A 328 12.60 -4.69 -21.24
C GLY A 328 12.53 -5.09 -19.77
N TYR A 329 12.99 -4.22 -18.87
CA TYR A 329 13.19 -4.58 -17.46
C TYR A 329 12.34 -3.74 -16.52
N PHE A 330 11.84 -4.37 -15.46
CA PHE A 330 11.04 -3.71 -14.43
C PHE A 330 9.87 -2.86 -14.99
N LEU A 331 9.09 -3.42 -15.93
CA LEU A 331 7.82 -2.84 -16.35
C LEU A 331 6.78 -3.10 -15.25
N GLN A 332 6.07 -2.07 -14.81
CA GLN A 332 4.95 -2.21 -13.89
C GLN A 332 3.71 -2.63 -14.68
N PHE A 333 3.05 -3.71 -14.27
CA PHE A 333 1.79 -4.18 -14.83
C PHE A 333 0.73 -4.27 -13.73
N ASP A 334 -0.50 -3.87 -14.06
CA ASP A 334 -1.70 -4.11 -13.26
C ASP A 334 -2.16 -5.57 -13.50
N PRO A 335 -2.35 -6.39 -12.45
CA PRO A 335 -2.76 -7.79 -12.60
C PRO A 335 -4.19 -7.98 -13.13
N GLU A 336 -5.01 -6.92 -13.21
CA GLU A 336 -6.35 -6.95 -13.81
C GLU A 336 -6.34 -6.52 -15.30
N LYS A 337 -5.15 -6.38 -15.92
CA LYS A 337 -4.96 -5.83 -17.28
C LYS A 337 -4.13 -6.72 -18.20
N ASP A 338 -4.47 -6.67 -19.49
CA ASP A 338 -3.70 -7.26 -20.57
C ASP A 338 -2.72 -6.25 -21.20
N TYR A 339 -1.57 -6.75 -21.62
CA TYR A 339 -0.50 -5.95 -22.24
C TYR A 339 -0.05 -6.57 -23.55
N CYS A 340 0.36 -5.72 -24.50
CA CYS A 340 0.76 -6.13 -25.83
C CYS A 340 2.06 -5.42 -26.26
N ALA A 341 2.92 -6.16 -26.96
CA ALA A 341 4.01 -5.62 -27.74
C ALA A 341 3.47 -5.08 -29.08
N VAL A 342 3.87 -3.86 -29.44
CA VAL A 342 3.59 -3.23 -30.74
C VAL A 342 4.93 -2.89 -31.39
N GLU A 343 5.11 -3.28 -32.64
CA GLU A 343 6.30 -2.89 -33.40
C GLU A 343 6.17 -1.45 -33.90
N THR A 344 7.18 -0.63 -33.63
CA THR A 344 7.27 0.76 -34.11
C THR A 344 8.19 0.87 -35.33
N LYS A 345 9.03 -0.14 -35.58
CA LYS A 345 10.00 -0.17 -36.68
C LYS A 345 10.50 -1.60 -36.94
N ALA A 346 10.28 -2.06 -38.16
CA ALA A 346 10.80 -3.31 -38.69
C ALA A 346 12.32 -3.28 -38.93
N PRO A 347 12.99 -4.45 -38.92
CA PRO A 347 14.38 -4.59 -39.35
C PRO A 347 14.50 -4.35 -40.87
N ALA A 348 15.70 -3.97 -41.32
CA ALA A 348 15.89 -3.46 -42.68
C ALA A 348 15.48 -4.45 -43.79
N GLY A 349 14.45 -4.10 -44.58
CA GLY A 349 13.92 -4.92 -45.68
C GLY A 349 12.65 -5.72 -45.35
N TYR A 350 11.97 -5.37 -44.26
CA TYR A 350 10.71 -5.97 -43.81
C TYR A 350 9.64 -4.90 -43.61
N LEU A 351 8.37 -5.33 -43.63
CA LEU A 351 7.20 -4.53 -43.26
C LEU A 351 7.04 -4.51 -41.75
N VAL A 352 6.74 -3.33 -41.18
CA VAL A 352 6.29 -3.22 -39.79
C VAL A 352 5.05 -4.07 -39.58
N ASN A 353 5.06 -4.94 -38.57
CA ASN A 353 3.86 -5.70 -38.20
C ASN A 353 2.84 -4.73 -37.53
N PRO A 354 1.64 -4.53 -38.12
CA PRO A 354 0.66 -3.56 -37.61
C PRO A 354 -0.20 -4.10 -36.46
N ASP A 355 -0.06 -5.39 -36.11
CA ASP A 355 -0.95 -6.08 -35.18
C ASP A 355 -0.29 -6.23 -33.80
N PRO A 356 -0.89 -5.71 -32.71
CA PRO A 356 -0.39 -5.90 -31.35
C PRO A 356 -0.31 -7.39 -30.99
N GLN A 357 0.84 -7.81 -30.46
CA GLN A 357 1.06 -9.18 -30.00
C GLN A 357 0.95 -9.24 -28.48
N HIS A 358 0.00 -10.02 -27.96
CA HIS A 358 -0.27 -10.17 -26.53
C HIS A 358 0.93 -10.76 -25.78
N LEU A 359 1.20 -10.21 -24.60
CA LEU A 359 2.29 -10.62 -23.72
C LEU A 359 1.82 -11.73 -22.78
N THR A 360 2.46 -12.90 -22.87
CA THR A 360 2.12 -14.08 -22.06
C THR A 360 3.18 -14.35 -21.00
N ALA A 361 2.77 -14.64 -19.76
CA ALA A 361 3.69 -14.95 -18.67
C ALA A 361 4.45 -16.25 -18.93
N SER A 362 5.79 -16.18 -18.93
CA SER A 362 6.65 -17.37 -18.98
C SER A 362 6.63 -18.14 -17.66
N GLN A 363 7.05 -19.40 -17.71
CA GLN A 363 7.43 -20.18 -16.52
C GLN A 363 8.78 -19.72 -15.96
N ASP A 364 9.63 -19.14 -16.81
CA ASP A 364 10.91 -18.55 -16.41
C ASP A 364 10.74 -17.20 -15.72
N LYS A 365 11.63 -16.93 -14.75
CA LYS A 365 11.69 -15.70 -13.98
C LYS A 365 13.10 -15.12 -13.99
N ARG A 366 13.20 -13.79 -13.92
CA ARG A 366 14.46 -13.10 -13.59
C ARG A 366 14.39 -12.68 -12.13
N ASP A 367 15.24 -13.28 -11.30
CA ASP A 367 15.14 -13.19 -9.83
C ASP A 367 13.77 -13.72 -9.35
N GLU A 368 12.83 -12.86 -8.95
CA GLU A 368 11.43 -13.22 -8.68
C GLU A 368 10.44 -12.69 -9.74
N ARG A 369 10.91 -11.82 -10.65
CA ARG A 369 10.11 -11.12 -11.67
C ARG A 369 9.65 -12.07 -12.75
N VAL A 370 8.37 -12.01 -13.10
CA VAL A 370 7.81 -12.77 -14.22
C VAL A 370 8.36 -12.19 -15.53
N ILE A 371 8.84 -13.05 -16.43
CA ILE A 371 9.21 -12.64 -17.79
C ILE A 371 7.98 -12.83 -18.68
N PHE A 372 7.41 -11.73 -19.17
CA PHE A 372 6.33 -11.73 -20.14
C PHE A 372 6.90 -11.80 -21.56
N THR A 373 6.33 -12.66 -22.41
CA THR A 373 6.89 -12.98 -23.73
C THR A 373 5.87 -12.85 -24.84
N ALA A 374 6.34 -12.39 -26.00
CA ALA A 374 5.61 -12.33 -27.26
C ALA A 374 6.57 -12.66 -28.42
N THR A 375 6.01 -13.12 -29.55
CA THR A 375 6.75 -13.28 -30.81
C THR A 375 6.14 -12.36 -31.85
N VAL A 376 6.95 -11.50 -32.47
CA VAL A 376 6.53 -10.63 -33.57
C VAL A 376 7.20 -11.11 -34.85
N ASP A 377 6.42 -11.55 -35.83
CA ASP A 377 6.89 -11.98 -37.14
C ASP A 377 6.61 -10.93 -38.22
N ASP A 378 7.54 -10.72 -39.15
CA ASP A 378 7.38 -9.73 -40.24
C ASP A 378 7.33 -10.37 -41.62
N VAL A 379 6.61 -9.72 -42.51
CA VAL A 379 6.64 -10.02 -43.95
C VAL A 379 7.69 -9.16 -44.66
N LYS A 380 8.55 -9.80 -45.44
CA LYS A 380 9.61 -9.17 -46.25
C LYS A 380 9.09 -8.19 -47.30
N ASP A 381 9.79 -7.06 -47.52
CA ASP A 381 9.39 -5.96 -48.42
C ASP A 381 9.63 -6.30 -49.93
N ASN A 382 8.94 -7.36 -50.38
CA ASN A 382 9.03 -7.87 -51.74
C ASN A 382 8.10 -7.14 -52.75
N ILE A 383 7.13 -6.36 -52.24
CA ILE A 383 6.20 -5.52 -53.02
C ILE A 383 6.98 -4.52 -53.91
N TRP A 384 8.08 -3.94 -53.41
CA TRP A 384 8.96 -2.99 -54.11
C TRP A 384 9.38 -3.50 -55.51
N GLY A 385 9.74 -4.79 -55.59
CA GLY A 385 10.41 -5.36 -56.76
C GLY A 385 9.48 -5.69 -57.93
N LYS A 386 8.16 -5.48 -57.79
CA LYS A 386 7.15 -5.86 -58.79
C LYS A 386 6.21 -4.71 -59.21
N LEU A 387 6.35 -3.52 -58.63
CA LEU A 387 5.56 -2.36 -59.03
C LEU A 387 6.11 -1.73 -60.33
N PRO A 388 5.27 -1.47 -61.35
CA PRO A 388 5.69 -0.68 -62.51
C PRO A 388 6.02 0.76 -62.09
N ALA A 389 7.00 1.39 -62.75
CA ALA A 389 7.57 2.67 -62.37
C ALA A 389 6.60 3.86 -62.55
N THR A 390 5.67 4.00 -61.61
CA THR A 390 4.72 5.10 -61.46
C THR A 390 4.84 5.70 -60.06
N GLY A 391 4.46 6.97 -59.88
CA GLY A 391 4.81 7.79 -58.71
C GLY A 391 4.18 7.43 -57.35
N MET A 392 3.77 6.17 -57.14
CA MET A 392 2.97 5.74 -55.98
C MET A 392 3.77 5.60 -54.67
N ARG A 393 5.11 5.66 -54.71
CA ARG A 393 6.00 5.53 -53.54
C ARG A 393 5.59 6.42 -52.36
N THR A 394 5.15 7.65 -52.63
CA THR A 394 4.77 8.62 -51.59
C THR A 394 3.50 8.23 -50.85
N MET A 395 2.59 7.46 -51.46
CA MET A 395 1.24 7.25 -50.94
C MET A 395 1.10 6.07 -49.98
N LEU A 396 1.96 5.05 -50.08
CA LEU A 396 1.96 3.90 -49.17
C LEU A 396 2.88 4.10 -47.95
N ILE A 397 3.91 4.96 -48.07
CA ILE A 397 4.68 5.43 -46.90
C ILE A 397 3.75 6.17 -45.92
N ILE A 398 2.70 6.84 -46.40
CA ILE A 398 1.68 7.49 -45.58
C ILE A 398 0.82 6.48 -44.80
N LEU A 399 0.71 5.22 -45.22
CA LEU A 399 -0.02 4.17 -44.49
C LEU A 399 0.79 3.63 -43.31
N GLY A 400 2.09 3.35 -43.51
CA GLY A 400 3.00 2.99 -42.41
C GLY A 400 3.23 4.15 -41.43
N LEU A 401 3.40 5.37 -41.95
CA LEU A 401 3.38 6.59 -41.13
C LEU A 401 2.02 6.84 -40.47
N GLY A 402 0.92 6.32 -41.01
CA GLY A 402 -0.42 6.47 -40.43
C GLY A 402 -0.50 5.84 -39.05
N ALA A 403 -0.11 4.56 -38.93
CA ALA A 403 -0.03 3.86 -37.65
C ALA A 403 0.91 4.58 -36.66
N LEU A 404 2.08 5.02 -37.14
CA LEU A 404 3.05 5.78 -36.32
C LEU A 404 2.55 7.18 -35.92
N LEU A 405 1.69 7.84 -36.70
CA LEU A 405 1.13 9.15 -36.40
C LEU A 405 0.02 9.10 -35.34
N PHE A 406 -0.78 8.02 -35.31
CA PHE A 406 -1.75 7.78 -34.23
C PHE A 406 -1.02 7.63 -32.88
N ILE A 407 0.03 6.83 -32.81
CA ILE A 407 0.82 6.62 -31.57
C ILE A 407 1.66 7.86 -31.23
N GLY A 408 2.37 8.43 -32.20
CA GLY A 408 3.32 9.54 -31.98
C GLY A 408 2.68 10.91 -31.72
N GLY A 409 1.42 11.12 -32.12
CA GLY A 409 0.75 12.42 -32.02
C GLY A 409 0.57 12.93 -30.58
N ALA A 410 0.33 12.03 -29.63
CA ALA A 410 0.09 12.37 -28.23
C ALA A 410 1.33 12.94 -27.52
N ALA A 411 2.50 12.34 -27.73
CA ALA A 411 3.75 12.76 -27.11
C ALA A 411 4.16 14.20 -27.48
N TYR A 412 3.90 14.61 -28.73
CA TYR A 412 4.19 15.97 -29.19
C TYR A 412 3.23 17.01 -28.58
N GLN A 413 1.95 16.67 -28.37
CA GLN A 413 1.00 17.59 -27.71
C GLN A 413 1.29 17.77 -26.22
N LEU A 414 1.66 16.70 -25.50
CA LEU A 414 2.03 16.77 -24.08
C LEU A 414 3.22 17.71 -23.84
N LYS A 415 4.27 17.62 -24.68
CA LYS A 415 5.43 18.52 -24.62
C LYS A 415 5.10 19.99 -24.93
N ARG A 416 3.90 20.29 -25.44
CA ARG A 416 3.41 21.63 -25.78
C ARG A 416 2.36 22.18 -24.81
N ARG A 417 1.97 21.41 -23.78
CA ARG A 417 1.17 21.89 -22.63
C ARG A 417 2.03 22.22 -21.40
N ASN A 418 3.29 21.79 -21.39
CA ASN A 418 4.26 21.96 -20.30
C ASN A 418 5.45 22.84 -20.73
N ALA A 419 5.21 23.83 -21.61
CA ALA A 419 6.20 24.74 -22.20
C ALA A 419 5.58 26.13 -22.46
#